data_AF-K9PWS6-F1
#
_entry.id   AF-K9PWS6-F1
#
_cell.length_a   1.000
_cell.length_b   1.000
_cell.length_c   1.000
_cell.angle_alpha   90.00
_cell.angle_beta   90.00
_cell.angle_gamma   90.00
#
_symmetry.space_group_name_H-M   'P 1'
#
loop_
_entity.id
_entity.type
_entity.pdbx_description
1 polymer ?
#
loop_
_entity_poly.entity_id
_entity_poly.type
_entity_poly.pdbx_seq_one_letter_code
_entity_poly.pdbx_strand_id
1 'polypeptide(L)'
;MTFMISEYIFKNEVDGHLSHQEYLNSPGDAFCKFCCESADTIEFCKQYFPSKNNSNQPARESLPKIQNLLNAMIALLMGHFETYQKYLFAGCFERSILFEEFDASIFFKDIGFKKDVNIKSNHLLAYRGDSLSVGILLADNLTDWHNPVSVNSYFNAFGLKVQVFTNHEIELLRNLWQIRHSIVHTAATITKADAQKKQCKQLNDYAGKNIVFKASTMFELKKNLLTLVNGVNKRLEDAFLEKISPDASDQDKNEFKQFFQCGTSVDLR
;
A
#
# COMPACT_ATOMS: atom_id res chain seq x y z
N MET A 1 -12.52 -8.14 -29.75
CA MET A 1 -12.66 -8.94 -28.51
C MET A 1 -13.19 -7.99 -27.45
N THR A 2 -14.50 -7.97 -27.22
CA THR A 2 -15.11 -7.16 -26.17
C THR A 2 -14.85 -7.88 -24.85
N PHE A 3 -14.01 -7.33 -23.97
CA PHE A 3 -13.89 -7.82 -22.60
C PHE A 3 -15.21 -7.52 -21.89
N MET A 4 -16.09 -8.52 -21.78
CA MET A 4 -17.27 -8.43 -20.94
C MET A 4 -16.81 -8.68 -19.50
N ILE A 5 -16.68 -7.62 -18.72
CA ILE A 5 -16.64 -7.72 -17.26
C ILE A 5 -18.08 -8.04 -16.85
N SER A 6 -18.38 -9.32 -16.70
CA SER A 6 -19.67 -9.78 -16.20
C SER A 6 -19.53 -10.09 -14.70
N GLU A 7 -20.47 -9.68 -13.86
CA GLU A 7 -20.55 -9.92 -12.39
C GLU A 7 -20.60 -11.42 -11.97
N TYR A 8 -20.15 -12.35 -12.81
CA TYR A 8 -20.65 -13.73 -12.81
C TYR A 8 -19.91 -14.75 -11.94
N ILE A 9 -18.93 -14.36 -11.12
CA ILE A 9 -18.33 -15.33 -10.18
C ILE A 9 -19.04 -15.29 -8.81
N PHE A 10 -19.58 -14.14 -8.40
CA PHE A 10 -20.21 -13.97 -7.08
C PHE A 10 -21.59 -13.36 -7.24
N LYS A 11 -22.60 -13.95 -6.57
CA LYS A 11 -24.01 -13.54 -6.70
C LYS A 11 -24.36 -12.24 -5.94
N ASN A 12 -23.43 -11.73 -5.13
CA ASN A 12 -23.54 -10.54 -4.30
C ASN A 12 -22.22 -9.73 -4.41
N GLU A 13 -22.15 -8.55 -3.78
CA GLU A 13 -20.86 -7.91 -3.45
C GLU A 13 -19.90 -8.98 -2.92
N VAL A 14 -18.68 -9.00 -3.43
CA VAL A 14 -17.72 -10.05 -3.11
C VAL A 14 -17.28 -9.86 -1.66
N ASP A 15 -17.82 -10.69 -0.76
CA ASP A 15 -17.30 -10.83 0.61
C ASP A 15 -15.77 -11.05 0.51
N GLY A 16 -14.99 -10.08 0.98
CA GLY A 16 -13.52 -10.08 0.91
C GLY A 16 -12.90 -9.05 -0.05
N HIS A 17 -13.69 -8.31 -0.84
CA HIS A 17 -13.18 -7.11 -1.51
C HIS A 17 -13.19 -5.92 -0.55
N LEU A 18 -12.01 -5.37 -0.29
CA LEU A 18 -11.92 -4.13 0.48
C LEU A 18 -12.55 -2.98 -0.30
N SER A 19 -13.49 -2.31 0.35
CA SER A 19 -14.17 -1.14 -0.18
C SER A 19 -13.29 0.11 -0.04
N HIS A 20 -13.54 1.09 -0.90
CA HIS A 20 -12.97 2.43 -0.72
C HIS A 20 -13.36 3.05 0.63
N GLN A 21 -14.55 2.69 1.15
CA GLN A 21 -15.01 3.18 2.45
C GLN A 21 -14.17 2.65 3.62
N GLU A 22 -13.72 1.39 3.57
CA GLU A 22 -12.80 0.84 4.57
C GLU A 22 -11.49 1.64 4.60
N TYR A 23 -10.93 1.99 3.43
CA TYR A 23 -9.75 2.85 3.34
C TYR A 23 -10.00 4.30 3.80
N LEU A 24 -11.20 4.85 3.60
CA LEU A 24 -11.53 6.19 4.12
C LEU A 24 -11.58 6.22 5.65
N ASN A 25 -12.08 5.14 6.26
CA ASN A 25 -12.27 5.05 7.70
C ASN A 25 -10.94 4.79 8.42
N SER A 26 -10.19 3.78 7.98
CA SER A 26 -8.89 3.41 8.53
C SER A 26 -8.05 2.74 7.43
N PRO A 27 -7.19 3.50 6.73
CA PRO A 27 -6.34 2.96 5.67
C PRO A 27 -5.42 1.85 6.18
N GLY A 28 -4.89 2.00 7.40
CA GLY A 28 -4.00 1.05 8.03
C GLY A 28 -4.69 -0.29 8.31
N ASP A 29 -5.86 -0.28 8.96
CA ASP A 29 -6.61 -1.51 9.24
C ASP A 29 -7.07 -2.22 7.96
N ALA A 30 -7.59 -1.46 6.98
CA ALA A 30 -8.00 -2.00 5.68
C ALA A 30 -6.84 -2.74 4.99
N PHE A 31 -5.67 -2.13 4.91
CA PHE A 31 -4.51 -2.77 4.27
C PHE A 31 -3.96 -3.95 5.08
N CYS A 32 -3.97 -3.88 6.41
CA CYS A 32 -3.58 -4.99 7.27
C CYS A 32 -4.50 -6.21 7.08
N LYS A 33 -5.82 -5.98 7.00
CA LYS A 33 -6.81 -7.02 6.66
C LYS A 33 -6.49 -7.65 5.30
N PHE A 34 -6.19 -6.83 4.28
CA PHE A 34 -5.76 -7.33 2.97
C PHE A 34 -4.54 -8.25 3.04
N CYS A 35 -3.53 -7.86 3.83
CA CYS A 35 -2.30 -8.63 3.98
C CYS A 35 -2.57 -10.01 4.60
N CYS A 36 -3.46 -10.08 5.58
CA CYS A 36 -3.87 -11.33 6.21
C CYS A 36 -4.64 -12.22 5.22
N GLU A 37 -5.69 -11.69 4.60
CA GLU A 37 -6.50 -12.41 3.60
C GLU A 37 -5.65 -12.92 2.43
N SER A 38 -4.69 -12.11 1.96
CA SER A 38 -3.74 -12.49 0.91
C SER A 38 -2.87 -13.69 1.30
N ALA A 39 -2.36 -13.70 2.54
CA ALA A 39 -1.53 -14.80 3.03
C ALA A 39 -2.37 -16.07 3.24
N ASP A 40 -3.55 -15.93 3.82
CA ASP A 40 -4.47 -17.04 4.10
C ASP A 40 -5.00 -17.67 2.80
N THR A 41 -5.31 -16.84 1.80
CA THR A 41 -5.72 -17.31 0.46
C THR A 41 -4.64 -18.18 -0.17
N ILE A 42 -3.38 -17.75 -0.09
CA ILE A 42 -2.25 -18.51 -0.66
C ILE A 42 -2.09 -19.83 0.07
N GLU A 43 -2.21 -19.83 1.40
CA GLU A 43 -2.07 -21.05 2.20
C GLU A 43 -3.24 -22.02 1.97
N PHE A 44 -4.46 -21.49 1.89
CA PHE A 44 -5.65 -22.25 1.51
C PHE A 44 -5.45 -22.91 0.15
N CYS A 45 -5.08 -22.15 -0.89
CA CYS A 45 -4.86 -22.70 -2.23
C CYS A 45 -3.78 -23.80 -2.27
N LYS A 46 -2.71 -23.68 -1.47
CA LYS A 46 -1.66 -24.71 -1.39
C LYS A 46 -2.18 -26.06 -0.93
N GLN A 47 -3.15 -26.09 -0.03
CA GLN A 47 -3.71 -27.34 0.52
C GLN A 47 -4.48 -28.15 -0.52
N TYR A 48 -4.99 -27.49 -1.57
CA TYR A 48 -5.77 -28.13 -2.64
C TYR A 48 -4.96 -28.44 -3.90
N PHE A 49 -3.69 -28.01 -3.99
CA PHE A 49 -2.84 -28.41 -5.10
C PHE A 49 -2.42 -29.88 -5.00
N PRO A 50 -2.32 -30.61 -6.13
CA PRO A 50 -1.84 -31.99 -6.14
C PRO A 50 -0.52 -32.14 -5.37
N SER A 51 -0.48 -33.13 -4.49
CA SER A 51 0.66 -33.45 -3.65
C SER A 51 1.34 -34.75 -4.10
N LYS A 52 2.62 -34.90 -3.74
CA LYS A 52 3.39 -36.09 -4.13
C LYS A 52 3.08 -37.24 -3.17
N ASN A 53 2.50 -38.35 -3.65
CA ASN A 53 2.35 -39.62 -2.91
C ASN A 53 1.86 -39.46 -1.45
N ASN A 54 0.79 -38.70 -1.19
CA ASN A 54 0.26 -38.42 0.15
C ASN A 54 1.23 -37.71 1.13
N SER A 55 2.29 -37.06 0.63
CA SER A 55 3.10 -36.13 1.42
C SER A 55 2.50 -34.72 1.43
N ASN A 56 2.86 -33.90 2.41
CA ASN A 56 2.54 -32.46 2.43
C ASN A 56 3.37 -31.64 1.42
N GLN A 57 4.11 -32.28 0.49
CA GLN A 57 4.90 -31.59 -0.51
C GLN A 57 4.13 -31.47 -1.84
N PRO A 58 4.11 -30.27 -2.46
CA PRO A 58 3.49 -30.08 -3.77
C PRO A 58 4.12 -30.98 -4.84
N ALA A 59 3.29 -31.58 -5.69
CA ALA A 59 3.76 -32.26 -6.90
C ALA A 59 4.46 -31.28 -7.85
N ARG A 60 5.33 -31.79 -8.73
CA ARG A 60 6.14 -30.98 -9.66
C ARG A 60 5.28 -30.05 -10.53
N GLU A 61 4.11 -30.51 -10.94
CA GLU A 61 3.11 -29.76 -11.72
C GLU A 61 2.40 -28.64 -10.94
N SER A 62 2.40 -28.70 -9.62
CA SER A 62 1.82 -27.67 -8.74
C SER A 62 2.76 -26.49 -8.55
N LEU A 63 4.08 -26.69 -8.68
CA LEU A 63 5.08 -25.64 -8.41
C LEU A 63 4.91 -24.39 -9.30
N PRO A 64 4.72 -24.50 -10.64
CA PRO A 64 4.49 -23.33 -11.48
C PRO A 64 3.19 -22.60 -11.15
N LYS A 65 2.14 -23.34 -10.76
CA LYS A 65 0.83 -22.76 -10.36
C LYS A 65 0.98 -21.94 -9.09
N ILE A 66 1.69 -22.49 -8.10
CA ILE A 66 2.01 -21.80 -6.85
C ILE A 66 2.83 -20.53 -7.11
N GLN A 67 3.87 -20.59 -7.97
CA GLN A 67 4.65 -19.40 -8.31
C GLN A 67 3.82 -18.32 -9.01
N ASN A 68 2.95 -18.69 -9.95
CA ASN A 68 2.07 -17.72 -10.61
C ASN A 68 1.10 -17.07 -9.62
N LEU A 69 0.57 -17.84 -8.67
CA LEU A 69 -0.31 -17.33 -7.63
C LEU A 69 0.44 -16.37 -6.68
N LEU A 70 1.66 -16.72 -6.27
CA LEU A 70 2.53 -15.86 -5.47
C LEU A 70 2.88 -14.56 -6.20
N ASN A 71 3.27 -14.63 -7.47
CA ASN A 71 3.56 -13.47 -8.32
C ASN A 71 2.36 -12.53 -8.39
N ALA A 72 1.17 -13.07 -8.71
CA ALA A 72 -0.05 -12.28 -8.81
C ALA A 72 -0.41 -11.62 -7.46
N MET A 73 -0.33 -12.36 -6.36
CA MET A 73 -0.67 -11.86 -5.04
C MET A 73 0.28 -10.77 -4.56
N ILE A 74 1.59 -10.91 -4.78
CA ILE A 74 2.58 -9.87 -4.44
C ILE A 74 2.34 -8.60 -5.27
N ALA A 75 2.04 -8.74 -6.56
CA ALA A 75 1.76 -7.60 -7.41
C ALA A 75 0.49 -6.85 -6.98
N LEU A 76 -0.56 -7.60 -6.62
CA LEU A 76 -1.81 -7.07 -6.12
C LEU A 76 -1.61 -6.36 -4.76
N LEU A 77 -0.91 -7.02 -3.83
CA LEU A 77 -0.61 -6.48 -2.50
C LEU A 77 0.16 -5.16 -2.58
N MET A 78 1.13 -5.02 -3.48
CA MET A 78 1.82 -3.74 -3.67
C MET A 78 0.92 -2.68 -4.32
N GLY A 79 -0.06 -3.08 -5.14
CA GLY A 79 -1.10 -2.16 -5.61
C GLY A 79 -1.98 -1.64 -4.47
N HIS A 80 -2.42 -2.51 -3.57
CA HIS A 80 -3.15 -2.12 -2.36
C HIS A 80 -2.30 -1.28 -1.40
N PHE A 81 -0.99 -1.51 -1.33
CA PHE A 81 -0.09 -0.67 -0.54
C PHE A 81 -0.05 0.77 -1.09
N GLU A 82 -0.08 0.95 -2.41
CA GLU A 82 -0.22 2.28 -3.02
C GLU A 82 -1.53 2.96 -2.62
N THR A 83 -2.64 2.22 -2.68
CA THR A 83 -3.95 2.70 -2.23
C THR A 83 -3.89 3.13 -0.76
N TYR A 84 -3.32 2.30 0.12
CA TYR A 84 -3.09 2.66 1.51
C TYR A 84 -2.34 3.98 1.67
N GLN A 85 -1.22 4.17 0.97
CA GLN A 85 -0.42 5.39 1.06
C GLN A 85 -1.22 6.64 0.65
N LYS A 86 -1.98 6.54 -0.45
CA LYS A 86 -2.82 7.63 -0.96
C LYS A 86 -3.95 7.98 0.00
N TYR A 87 -4.66 6.99 0.52
CA TYR A 87 -5.76 7.20 1.46
C TYR A 87 -5.28 7.71 2.82
N LEU A 88 -4.12 7.24 3.27
CA LEU A 88 -3.46 7.76 4.46
C LEU A 88 -3.11 9.24 4.29
N PHE A 89 -2.45 9.60 3.18
CA PHE A 89 -2.12 11.00 2.86
C PHE A 89 -3.38 11.86 2.75
N ALA A 90 -4.42 11.37 2.06
CA ALA A 90 -5.67 12.08 1.89
C ALA A 90 -6.36 12.33 3.23
N GLY A 91 -6.46 11.32 4.11
CA GLY A 91 -7.08 11.48 5.41
C GLY A 91 -6.26 12.36 6.36
N CYS A 92 -4.93 12.37 6.24
CA CYS A 92 -4.05 13.34 6.88
C CYS A 92 -4.34 14.78 6.41
N PHE A 93 -4.55 14.98 5.11
CA PHE A 93 -4.89 16.29 4.54
C PHE A 93 -6.24 16.80 5.03
N GLU A 94 -7.28 15.97 5.02
CA GLU A 94 -8.59 16.40 5.54
C GLU A 94 -8.52 16.77 7.03
N ARG A 95 -7.71 16.05 7.81
CA ARG A 95 -7.54 16.28 9.25
C ARG A 95 -6.58 17.41 9.59
N SER A 96 -5.81 17.94 8.63
CA SER A 96 -4.94 19.09 8.92
C SER A 96 -5.72 20.38 9.23
N ILE A 97 -7.05 20.39 9.02
CA ILE A 97 -7.92 21.46 9.53
C ILE A 97 -7.89 21.58 11.07
N LEU A 98 -7.54 20.49 11.76
CA LEU A 98 -7.44 20.44 13.22
C LEU A 98 -6.11 21.01 13.73
N PHE A 99 -5.16 21.34 12.84
CA PHE A 99 -3.89 21.92 13.26
C PHE A 99 -4.07 23.33 13.79
N GLU A 100 -3.33 23.65 14.86
CA GLU A 100 -3.27 25.03 15.38
C GLU A 100 -2.75 26.01 14.32
N GLU A 101 -1.72 25.57 13.58
CA GLU A 101 -1.15 26.32 12.46
C GLU A 101 -0.95 25.38 11.26
N PHE A 102 -1.61 25.69 10.15
CA PHE A 102 -1.40 25.04 8.86
C PHE A 102 -1.16 26.08 7.76
N ASP A 103 0.07 26.17 7.26
CA ASP A 103 0.42 27.04 6.14
C ASP A 103 0.21 26.31 4.82
N ALA A 104 -0.95 26.54 4.20
CA ALA A 104 -1.29 25.96 2.91
C ALA A 104 -0.28 26.35 1.81
N SER A 105 0.30 27.55 1.84
CA SER A 105 1.26 28.00 0.82
C SER A 105 2.56 27.20 0.90
N ILE A 106 3.07 26.99 2.12
CA ILE A 106 4.24 26.14 2.36
C ILE A 106 3.94 24.69 1.99
N PHE A 107 2.80 24.16 2.43
CA PHE A 107 2.38 22.79 2.12
C PHE A 107 2.36 22.52 0.61
N PHE A 108 1.65 23.34 -0.17
CA PHE A 108 1.54 23.13 -1.62
C PHE A 108 2.88 23.27 -2.33
N LYS A 109 3.72 24.21 -1.89
CA LYS A 109 5.08 24.36 -2.40
C LYS A 109 5.93 23.11 -2.14
N ASP A 110 5.85 22.54 -0.95
CA ASP A 110 6.69 21.43 -0.49
C ASP A 110 6.28 20.08 -1.10
N ILE A 111 4.99 19.84 -1.36
CA ILE A 111 4.55 18.67 -2.14
C ILE A 111 4.83 18.81 -3.65
N GLY A 112 5.37 19.95 -4.10
CA GLY A 112 5.87 20.15 -5.46
C GLY A 112 5.00 21.03 -6.36
N PHE A 113 3.92 21.62 -5.86
CA PHE A 113 3.13 22.61 -6.59
C PHE A 113 3.78 24.00 -6.46
N LYS A 114 4.81 24.25 -7.28
CA LYS A 114 5.67 25.43 -7.18
C LYS A 114 5.00 26.78 -7.50
N LYS A 115 3.87 26.78 -8.23
CA LYS A 115 3.11 28.00 -8.59
C LYS A 115 1.61 27.75 -8.71
N ASP A 116 1.22 26.65 -9.35
CA ASP A 116 -0.18 26.27 -9.55
C ASP A 116 -0.38 24.79 -9.23
N VAL A 117 -1.53 24.47 -8.62
CA VAL A 117 -1.99 23.09 -8.44
C VAL A 117 -2.60 22.64 -9.75
N ASN A 118 -1.84 21.88 -10.57
CA ASN A 118 -2.33 21.37 -11.84
C ASN A 118 -3.05 20.04 -11.63
N ILE A 119 -4.35 20.12 -11.34
CA ILE A 119 -5.23 18.96 -11.31
C ILE A 119 -5.69 18.65 -12.73
N LYS A 120 -5.40 17.44 -13.22
CA LYS A 120 -5.83 17.01 -14.55
C LYS A 120 -7.36 16.99 -14.62
N SER A 121 -7.94 17.63 -15.65
CA SER A 121 -9.40 17.70 -15.86
C SER A 121 -10.06 16.32 -15.88
N ASN A 122 -9.40 15.30 -16.43
CA ASN A 122 -9.91 13.93 -16.42
C ASN A 122 -10.14 13.38 -15.01
N HIS A 123 -9.31 13.75 -14.02
CA HIS A 123 -9.52 13.33 -12.63
C HIS A 123 -10.74 14.04 -12.04
N LEU A 124 -10.91 15.34 -12.28
CA LEU A 124 -12.12 16.07 -11.84
C LEU A 124 -13.40 15.51 -12.47
N LEU A 125 -13.36 15.12 -13.74
CA LEU A 125 -14.51 14.56 -14.44
C LEU A 125 -14.85 13.15 -13.94
N ALA A 126 -13.87 12.36 -13.53
CA ALA A 126 -14.08 11.00 -13.02
C ALA A 126 -14.91 10.97 -11.74
N TYR A 127 -14.85 12.03 -10.92
CA TYR A 127 -15.57 12.14 -9.65
C TYR A 127 -16.80 13.06 -9.71
N ARG A 128 -17.28 13.38 -10.91
CA ARG A 128 -18.44 14.27 -11.06
C ARG A 128 -19.69 13.59 -10.48
N GLY A 129 -20.23 14.16 -9.40
CA GLY A 129 -21.42 13.65 -8.72
C GLY A 129 -21.09 12.77 -7.50
N ASP A 130 -19.81 12.50 -7.26
CA ASP A 130 -19.35 11.72 -6.11
C ASP A 130 -18.95 12.62 -4.94
N SER A 131 -19.12 12.11 -3.71
CA SER A 131 -18.65 12.76 -2.49
C SER A 131 -17.20 12.36 -2.17
N LEU A 132 -16.26 12.76 -3.04
CA LEU A 132 -14.83 12.49 -2.82
C LEU A 132 -14.18 13.57 -1.94
N SER A 133 -13.24 13.16 -1.09
CA SER A 133 -12.42 14.10 -0.33
C SER A 133 -11.39 14.81 -1.23
N VAL A 134 -11.06 16.06 -0.89
CA VAL A 134 -10.06 16.87 -1.62
C VAL A 134 -8.68 16.22 -1.51
N GLY A 135 -8.39 15.60 -0.37
CA GLY A 135 -7.17 14.85 -0.12
C GLY A 135 -6.94 13.73 -1.14
N ILE A 136 -7.98 12.98 -1.55
CA ILE A 136 -7.81 11.93 -2.56
C ILE A 136 -7.51 12.54 -3.92
N LEU A 137 -8.20 13.62 -4.29
CA LEU A 137 -7.94 14.35 -5.53
C LEU A 137 -6.49 14.85 -5.57
N LEU A 138 -5.97 15.36 -4.45
CA LEU A 138 -4.56 15.74 -4.34
C LEU A 138 -3.64 14.53 -4.47
N ALA A 139 -3.91 13.45 -3.75
CA ALA A 139 -3.08 12.26 -3.74
C ALA A 139 -2.95 11.64 -5.16
N ASP A 140 -4.03 11.61 -5.93
CA ASP A 140 -4.03 11.09 -7.30
C ASP A 140 -3.33 11.99 -8.33
N ASN A 141 -3.07 13.26 -7.98
CA ASN A 141 -2.25 14.14 -8.81
C ASN A 141 -0.77 14.14 -8.40
N LEU A 142 -0.43 13.57 -7.25
CA LEU A 142 0.96 13.27 -6.88
C LEU A 142 1.45 12.05 -7.67
N THR A 143 2.73 12.07 -8.01
CA THR A 143 3.39 10.98 -8.75
C THR A 143 4.28 10.19 -7.81
N ASP A 144 4.98 9.17 -8.31
CA ASP A 144 6.04 8.49 -7.53
C ASP A 144 5.64 7.90 -6.17
N TRP A 145 4.38 7.47 -6.00
CA TRP A 145 3.94 6.72 -4.81
C TRP A 145 4.73 5.42 -4.56
N HIS A 146 5.31 4.87 -5.62
CA HIS A 146 6.22 3.72 -5.58
C HIS A 146 7.65 4.08 -5.12
N ASN A 147 7.96 5.36 -4.89
CA ASN A 147 9.24 5.81 -4.33
C ASN A 147 9.04 6.24 -2.87
N PRO A 148 9.49 5.44 -1.89
CA PRO A 148 9.27 5.74 -0.48
C PRO A 148 9.95 7.04 0.00
N VAL A 149 10.99 7.51 -0.70
CA VAL A 149 11.60 8.82 -0.40
C VAL A 149 10.68 9.96 -0.81
N SER A 150 10.06 9.87 -1.99
CA SER A 150 9.06 10.85 -2.44
C SER A 150 7.86 10.88 -1.49
N VAL A 151 7.39 9.70 -1.05
CA VAL A 151 6.27 9.61 -0.09
C VAL A 151 6.64 10.25 1.25
N ASN A 152 7.85 10.03 1.78
CA ASN A 152 8.30 10.76 2.97
C ASN A 152 8.25 12.28 2.75
N SER A 153 8.67 12.79 1.59
CA SER A 153 8.58 14.22 1.27
C SER A 153 7.13 14.73 1.27
N TYR A 154 6.17 13.94 0.77
CA TYR A 154 4.75 14.32 0.81
C TYR A 154 4.23 14.48 2.23
N PHE A 155 4.56 13.55 3.13
CA PHE A 155 4.14 13.67 4.53
C PHE A 155 4.92 14.74 5.30
N ASN A 156 6.18 15.00 4.96
CA ASN A 156 6.95 16.09 5.56
C ASN A 156 6.36 17.47 5.24
N ALA A 157 5.65 17.61 4.12
CA ALA A 157 5.03 18.88 3.72
C ALA A 157 3.95 19.36 4.70
N PHE A 158 3.38 18.47 5.52
CA PHE A 158 2.50 18.84 6.64
C PHE A 158 3.24 19.58 7.79
N GLY A 159 4.56 19.80 7.66
CA GLY A 159 5.37 20.44 8.70
C GLY A 159 5.68 19.50 9.87
N LEU A 160 5.61 18.19 9.64
CA LEU A 160 5.87 17.15 10.64
C LEU A 160 7.37 16.84 10.68
N LYS A 161 7.92 16.71 11.88
CA LYS A 161 9.33 16.35 12.07
C LYS A 161 9.52 14.83 12.15
N VAL A 162 8.88 14.08 11.26
CA VAL A 162 8.88 12.60 11.29
C VAL A 162 9.15 12.00 9.92
N GLN A 163 10.00 10.99 9.87
CA GLN A 163 10.14 10.17 8.66
C GLN A 163 9.08 9.07 8.69
N VAL A 164 8.14 9.12 7.75
CA VAL A 164 7.10 8.10 7.60
C VAL A 164 7.70 6.72 7.43
N PHE A 165 8.62 6.58 6.48
CA PHE A 165 9.46 5.40 6.32
C PHE A 165 10.89 5.67 6.80
N THR A 166 11.37 4.82 7.69
CA THR A 166 12.77 4.75 8.10
C THR A 166 13.67 4.31 6.95
N ASN A 167 14.99 4.52 7.09
CA ASN A 167 15.96 4.08 6.08
C ASN A 167 15.88 2.57 5.78
N HIS A 168 15.62 1.76 6.81
CA HIS A 168 15.45 0.31 6.64
C HIS A 168 14.18 -0.03 5.85
N GLU A 169 13.05 0.60 6.18
CA GLU A 169 11.78 0.40 5.46
C GLU A 169 11.88 0.91 4.02
N ILE A 170 12.62 1.99 3.76
CA ILE A 170 12.89 2.50 2.41
C ILE A 170 13.62 1.44 1.56
N GLU A 171 14.63 0.76 2.12
CA GLU A 171 15.34 -0.30 1.41
C GLU A 171 14.44 -1.50 1.10
N LEU A 172 13.65 -1.95 2.08
CA LEU A 172 12.66 -3.00 1.90
C LEU A 172 11.67 -2.65 0.77
N LEU A 173 11.05 -1.47 0.84
CA LEU A 173 10.05 -1.02 -0.12
C LEU A 173 10.63 -0.90 -1.53
N ARG A 174 11.86 -0.38 -1.68
CA ARG A 174 12.53 -0.31 -2.99
C ARG A 174 12.67 -1.69 -3.64
N ASN A 175 13.05 -2.69 -2.86
CA ASN A 175 13.14 -4.06 -3.36
C ASN A 175 11.76 -4.62 -3.73
N LEU A 176 10.74 -4.39 -2.90
CA LEU A 176 9.36 -4.84 -3.18
C LEU A 176 8.78 -4.18 -4.43
N TRP A 177 8.98 -2.88 -4.63
CA TRP A 177 8.56 -2.16 -5.83
C TRP A 177 9.29 -2.67 -7.08
N GLN A 178 10.58 -2.97 -6.98
CA GLN A 178 11.32 -3.56 -8.09
C GLN A 178 10.86 -5.00 -8.39
N ILE A 179 10.55 -5.78 -7.37
CA ILE A 179 9.97 -7.13 -7.54
C ILE A 179 8.62 -7.03 -8.24
N ARG A 180 7.71 -6.14 -7.79
CA ARG A 180 6.42 -5.87 -8.43
C ARG A 180 6.62 -5.48 -9.90
N HIS A 181 7.51 -4.52 -10.17
CA HIS A 181 7.82 -4.10 -11.55
C HIS A 181 8.23 -5.29 -12.40
N SER A 182 9.09 -6.16 -11.86
CA SER A 182 9.62 -7.31 -12.59
C SER A 182 8.55 -8.38 -12.87
N ILE A 183 7.64 -8.59 -11.91
CA ILE A 183 6.47 -9.47 -12.08
C ILE A 183 5.59 -8.96 -13.22
N VAL A 184 5.23 -7.68 -13.19
CA VAL A 184 4.23 -7.09 -14.09
C VAL A 184 4.78 -6.84 -15.50
N HIS A 185 6.03 -6.42 -15.63
CA HIS A 185 6.57 -5.94 -16.91
C HIS A 185 7.56 -6.88 -17.57
N THR A 186 8.13 -7.84 -16.84
CA THR A 186 9.23 -8.68 -17.34
C THR A 186 9.03 -10.15 -16.97
N ALA A 187 7.78 -10.59 -16.85
CA ALA A 187 7.41 -11.98 -16.56
C ALA A 187 8.16 -12.56 -15.34
N ALA A 188 8.26 -11.78 -14.26
CA ALA A 188 8.99 -12.09 -13.04
C ALA A 188 10.50 -12.33 -13.24
N THR A 189 11.12 -11.71 -14.24
CA THR A 189 12.59 -11.73 -14.45
C THR A 189 13.21 -10.43 -13.97
N ILE A 190 14.21 -10.46 -13.09
CA ILE A 190 15.00 -9.26 -12.79
C ILE A 190 15.92 -9.00 -13.98
N THR A 191 15.71 -7.93 -14.75
CA THR A 191 16.59 -7.64 -15.89
C THR A 191 17.98 -7.19 -15.42
N LYS A 192 18.98 -7.25 -16.31
CA LYS A 192 20.32 -6.71 -15.99
C LYS A 192 20.28 -5.21 -15.70
N ALA A 193 19.44 -4.46 -16.41
CA ALA A 193 19.27 -3.02 -16.18
C ALA A 193 18.63 -2.74 -14.80
N ASP A 194 17.60 -3.51 -14.43
CA ASP A 194 16.95 -3.39 -13.13
C ASP A 194 17.88 -3.75 -11.97
N ALA A 195 18.64 -4.84 -12.11
CA ALA A 195 19.64 -5.27 -11.13
C ALA A 195 20.79 -4.26 -10.95
N GLN A 196 20.99 -3.32 -11.87
CA GLN A 196 22.03 -2.29 -11.77
C GLN A 196 21.54 -1.01 -11.08
N LYS A 197 20.24 -0.91 -10.77
CA LYS A 197 19.70 0.25 -10.04
C LYS A 197 20.37 0.33 -8.67
N LYS A 198 21.10 1.44 -8.42
CA LYS A 198 21.86 1.68 -7.18
C LYS A 198 21.06 1.45 -5.89
N GLN A 199 19.74 1.63 -5.97
CA GLN A 199 18.80 1.54 -4.88
C GLN A 199 18.29 0.13 -4.56
N CYS A 200 18.66 -0.89 -5.34
CA CYS A 200 18.22 -2.28 -5.19
C CYS A 200 19.42 -3.24 -5.08
N LYS A 201 20.44 -2.89 -4.28
CA LYS A 201 21.71 -3.65 -4.21
C LYS A 201 21.53 -5.15 -3.91
N GLN A 202 20.48 -5.50 -3.16
CA GLN A 202 20.15 -6.88 -2.83
C GLN A 202 19.71 -7.72 -4.04
N LEU A 203 19.33 -7.07 -5.15
CA LEU A 203 18.89 -7.72 -6.39
C LEU A 203 20.00 -7.84 -7.43
N ASN A 204 21.20 -7.30 -7.18
CA ASN A 204 22.32 -7.31 -8.13
C ASN A 204 22.67 -8.74 -8.59
N ASP A 205 22.69 -9.69 -7.65
CA ASP A 205 23.02 -11.09 -7.93
C ASP A 205 21.91 -11.85 -8.68
N TYR A 206 20.77 -11.21 -8.89
CA TYR A 206 19.61 -11.75 -9.61
C TYR A 206 19.51 -11.24 -11.04
N ALA A 207 20.52 -10.52 -11.55
CA ALA A 207 20.55 -10.02 -12.91
C ALA A 207 20.32 -11.11 -13.97
N GLY A 208 19.25 -10.98 -14.75
CA GLY A 208 18.84 -11.92 -15.79
C GLY A 208 18.19 -13.21 -15.26
N LYS A 209 17.84 -13.30 -13.97
CA LYS A 209 17.24 -14.48 -13.36
C LYS A 209 15.74 -14.29 -13.13
N ASN A 210 15.01 -15.39 -13.23
CA ASN A 210 13.63 -15.45 -12.79
C ASN A 210 13.56 -15.37 -11.27
N ILE A 211 12.60 -14.62 -10.76
CA ILE A 211 12.24 -14.60 -9.35
C ILE A 211 11.58 -15.95 -9.03
N VAL A 212 12.07 -16.60 -7.97
CA VAL A 212 11.51 -17.84 -7.45
C VAL A 212 11.26 -17.63 -5.97
N PHE A 213 10.00 -17.63 -5.58
CA PHE A 213 9.60 -17.43 -4.19
C PHE A 213 9.63 -18.72 -3.39
N LYS A 214 9.90 -18.62 -2.10
CA LYS A 214 9.77 -19.75 -1.17
C LYS A 214 8.29 -19.90 -0.79
N ALA A 215 7.92 -21.09 -0.30
CA ALA A 215 6.57 -21.32 0.20
C ALA A 215 6.19 -20.36 1.35
N SER A 216 7.17 -19.94 2.17
CA SER A 216 6.99 -19.01 3.29
C SER A 216 6.89 -17.54 2.89
N THR A 217 7.14 -17.18 1.63
CA THR A 217 7.30 -15.78 1.21
C THR A 217 6.09 -14.91 1.58
N MET A 218 4.86 -15.38 1.41
CA MET A 218 3.67 -14.58 1.75
C MET A 218 3.49 -14.37 3.24
N PHE A 219 3.86 -15.34 4.07
CA PHE A 219 3.82 -15.19 5.52
C PHE A 219 4.87 -14.18 6.00
N GLU A 220 6.09 -14.27 5.48
CA GLU A 220 7.17 -13.30 5.76
C GLU A 220 6.79 -11.89 5.29
N LEU A 221 6.22 -11.78 4.10
CA LEU A 221 5.77 -10.51 3.54
C LEU A 221 4.64 -9.89 4.37
N LYS A 222 3.64 -10.69 4.76
CA LYS A 222 2.56 -10.28 5.69
C LYS A 222 3.17 -9.66 6.95
N LYS A 223 4.03 -10.40 7.65
CA LYS A 223 4.64 -9.94 8.90
C LYS A 223 5.39 -8.61 8.73
N ASN A 224 6.20 -8.50 7.67
CA ASN A 224 7.00 -7.30 7.42
C ASN A 224 6.12 -6.09 7.11
N LEU A 225 5.04 -6.26 6.33
CA LEU A 225 4.13 -5.18 5.98
C LEU A 225 3.25 -4.76 7.15
N LEU A 226 2.72 -5.70 7.94
CA LEU A 226 2.00 -5.37 9.16
C LEU A 226 2.88 -4.54 10.11
N THR A 227 4.14 -4.96 10.31
CA THR A 227 5.10 -4.22 11.14
C THR A 227 5.34 -2.82 10.60
N LEU A 228 5.56 -2.69 9.29
CA LEU A 228 5.80 -1.42 8.62
C LEU A 228 4.58 -0.48 8.74
N VAL A 229 3.38 -0.97 8.44
CA VAL A 229 2.14 -0.18 8.44
C VAL A 229 1.81 0.27 9.86
N ASN A 230 1.91 -0.62 10.86
CA ASN A 230 1.73 -0.25 12.26
C ASN A 230 2.74 0.84 12.68
N GLY A 231 4.01 0.68 12.29
CA GLY A 231 5.06 1.66 12.59
C GLY A 231 4.79 3.03 11.95
N VAL A 232 4.38 3.04 10.68
CA VAL A 232 4.03 4.27 9.95
C VAL A 232 2.87 4.99 10.60
N ASN A 233 1.76 4.27 10.83
CA ASN A 233 0.56 4.87 11.38
C ASN A 233 0.82 5.41 12.79
N LYS A 234 1.58 4.68 13.62
CA LYS A 234 1.92 5.15 14.96
C LYS A 234 2.79 6.41 14.93
N ARG A 235 3.84 6.42 14.11
CA ARG A 235 4.73 7.59 13.95
C ARG A 235 3.97 8.83 13.47
N LEU A 236 3.02 8.65 12.55
CA LEU A 236 2.19 9.73 12.04
C LEU A 236 1.15 10.18 13.08
N GLU A 237 0.46 9.25 13.74
CA GLU A 237 -0.48 9.55 14.83
C GLU A 237 0.19 10.44 15.88
N ASP A 238 1.35 10.01 16.40
CA ASP A 238 2.08 10.74 17.43
C ASP A 238 2.50 12.14 16.93
N ALA A 239 3.07 12.24 15.73
CA ALA A 239 3.53 13.51 15.17
C ALA A 239 2.39 14.49 14.86
N PHE A 240 1.22 14.00 14.45
CA PHE A 240 0.06 14.84 14.19
C PHE A 240 -0.61 15.27 15.50
N LEU A 241 -0.72 14.40 16.50
CA LEU A 241 -1.31 14.75 17.80
C LEU A 241 -0.57 15.93 18.46
N GLU A 242 0.74 16.07 18.24
CA GLU A 242 1.54 17.22 18.66
C GLU A 242 1.18 18.54 17.96
N LYS A 243 0.51 18.48 16.80
CA LYS A 243 0.13 19.63 15.96
C LYS A 243 -1.34 20.03 16.09
N ILE A 244 -2.19 19.12 16.58
CA ILE A 244 -3.61 19.38 16.76
C ILE A 244 -3.80 20.49 17.79
N SER A 245 -4.69 21.43 17.49
CA SER A 245 -5.04 22.53 18.38
C SER A 245 -5.47 22.01 19.76
N PRO A 246 -5.01 22.63 20.86
CA PRO A 246 -5.49 22.31 22.21
C PRO A 246 -7.02 22.36 22.31
N ASP A 247 -7.65 23.28 21.56
CA ASP A 247 -9.09 23.54 21.55
C ASP A 247 -9.91 22.54 20.71
N ALA A 248 -9.25 21.63 19.97
CA ALA A 248 -9.96 20.59 19.22
C ALA A 248 -10.75 19.69 20.17
N SER A 249 -11.97 19.32 19.75
CA SER A 249 -12.89 18.55 20.60
C SER A 249 -12.33 17.15 20.88
N ASP A 250 -12.76 16.56 22.01
CA ASP A 250 -12.40 15.17 22.32
C ASP A 250 -12.94 14.19 21.27
N GLN A 251 -14.06 14.53 20.63
CA GLN A 251 -14.61 13.74 19.52
C GLN A 251 -13.65 13.75 18.33
N ASP A 252 -13.20 14.92 17.88
CA ASP A 252 -12.27 15.04 16.76
C ASP A 252 -10.95 14.30 17.04
N LYS A 253 -10.43 14.43 18.27
CA LYS A 253 -9.22 13.72 18.71
C LYS A 253 -9.41 12.20 18.72
N ASN A 254 -10.61 11.71 19.04
CA ASN A 254 -10.91 10.27 19.02
C ASN A 254 -11.08 9.73 17.59
N GLU A 255 -11.82 10.44 16.73
CA GLU A 255 -11.96 10.11 15.31
C GLU A 255 -10.59 10.14 14.60
N PHE A 256 -9.73 11.08 14.99
CA PHE A 256 -8.34 11.15 14.54
C PHE A 256 -7.55 9.90 14.92
N LYS A 257 -7.60 9.46 16.19
CA LYS A 257 -6.90 8.23 16.64
C LYS A 257 -7.44 6.98 15.95
N GLN A 258 -8.76 6.90 15.76
CA GLN A 258 -9.39 5.77 15.07
C GLN A 258 -8.91 5.64 13.62
N PHE A 259 -8.66 6.77 12.94
CA PHE A 259 -8.13 6.76 11.57
C PHE A 259 -6.75 6.10 11.45
N PHE A 260 -5.87 6.29 12.45
CA PHE A 260 -4.53 5.66 12.49
C PHE A 260 -4.51 4.25 13.10
N GLN A 261 -5.65 3.74 13.54
CA GLN A 261 -5.75 2.40 14.10
C GLN A 261 -5.30 1.35 13.07
N CYS A 262 -4.57 0.33 13.52
CA CYS A 262 -4.14 -0.77 12.68
C CYS A 262 -4.25 -2.09 13.44
N GLY A 263 -4.90 -3.10 12.86
CA GLY A 263 -4.73 -4.49 13.25
C GLY A 263 -5.42 -4.90 14.55
N THR A 264 -6.49 -4.21 14.98
CA THR A 264 -7.27 -4.62 16.16
C THR A 264 -8.26 -5.76 15.89
N SER A 265 -8.48 -6.12 14.63
CA SER A 265 -9.51 -7.08 14.21
C SER A 265 -8.95 -8.41 13.71
N VAL A 266 -7.63 -8.55 13.51
CA VAL A 266 -7.03 -9.77 12.97
C VAL A 266 -5.88 -10.24 13.86
N ASP A 267 -6.20 -11.22 14.70
CA ASP A 267 -5.28 -11.96 15.56
C ASP A 267 -4.01 -12.35 14.78
N LEU A 268 -2.84 -12.03 15.32
CA LEU A 268 -1.50 -12.40 14.80
C LEU A 268 -1.21 -13.92 14.95
N ARG A 269 -2.22 -14.78 14.77
CA ARG A 269 -2.06 -16.24 14.81
C ARG A 269 -1.38 -16.77 13.55
#